data_AF-A0A246SYM1-F1
#
_entry.id   AF-A0A246SYM1-F1
#
_cell.length_a   1.000
_cell.length_b   1.000
_cell.length_c   1.000
_cell.angle_alpha   90.00
_cell.angle_beta   90.00
_cell.angle_gamma   90.00
#
_symmetry.space_group_name_H-M   'P 1'
#
loop_
_entity.id
_entity.type
_entity.pdbx_description
1 polymer ?
#
loop_
_entity_poly.entity_id
_entity_poly.type
_entity_poly.pdbx_seq_one_letter_code
_entity_poly.pdbx_strand_id
1 'polypeptide(L)'
;MLHPSMRFSPSNIAALKKALRRQYPHIKSSHLDEAIAASFGFNSYAAMRPTLHQLSAYARLVVVTDHLLMLLRLEELGNRNIPREALHRLLWNIEFPDGRYDSAVGEIIQARRRPAAANAE
;
A
#
# COMPACT_ATOMS: atom_id res chain seq x y z
N MET A 1 -17.60 -10.72 -2.83
CA MET A 1 -17.33 -9.29 -2.52
C MET A 1 -15.98 -8.95 -3.13
N LEU A 2 -15.88 -7.87 -3.89
CA LEU A 2 -14.58 -7.37 -4.36
C LEU A 2 -13.86 -6.76 -3.16
N HIS A 3 -12.58 -7.07 -3.00
CA HIS A 3 -11.74 -6.47 -1.97
C HIS A 3 -10.90 -5.35 -2.59
N PRO A 4 -10.68 -4.22 -1.88
CA PRO A 4 -9.89 -3.13 -2.41
C PRO A 4 -8.44 -3.58 -2.62
N SER A 5 -7.95 -3.38 -3.84
CA SER A 5 -6.56 -3.67 -4.21
C SER A 5 -5.75 -2.40 -4.34
N MET A 6 -4.47 -2.47 -4.00
CA MET A 6 -3.53 -1.35 -4.18
C MET A 6 -2.17 -1.86 -4.62
N ARG A 7 -1.37 -1.00 -5.24
CA ARG A 7 0.04 -1.30 -5.44
C ARG A 7 0.74 -1.40 -4.09
N PHE A 8 1.53 -2.46 -3.91
CA PHE A 8 2.35 -2.68 -2.74
C PHE A 8 3.61 -1.80 -2.81
N SER A 9 3.53 -0.62 -2.20
CA SER A 9 4.62 0.36 -2.18
C SER A 9 4.66 1.09 -0.84
N PRO A 10 5.83 1.62 -0.41
CA PRO A 10 5.93 2.41 0.82
C PRO A 10 4.95 3.59 0.87
N SER A 11 4.72 4.28 -0.25
CA SER A 11 3.79 5.42 -0.34
C SER A 11 2.34 5.01 -0.10
N ASN A 12 1.91 3.87 -0.67
CA ASN A 12 0.54 3.39 -0.53
C ASN A 12 0.29 2.82 0.86
N ILE A 13 1.27 2.12 1.45
CA ILE A 13 1.22 1.67 2.85
C ILE A 13 1.09 2.87 3.78
N ALA A 14 1.86 3.95 3.55
CA ALA A 14 1.75 5.18 4.33
C ALA A 14 0.38 5.87 4.16
N ALA A 15 -0.16 5.92 2.94
CA ALA A 15 -1.49 6.47 2.66
C ALA A 15 -2.60 5.67 3.37
N LEU A 16 -2.55 4.35 3.29
CA LEU A 16 -3.45 3.44 4.00
C LEU A 16 -3.42 3.69 5.51
N LYS A 17 -2.22 3.69 6.10
CA LYS A 17 -2.04 3.94 7.53
C LYS A 17 -2.57 5.32 7.94
N LYS A 18 -2.32 6.34 7.13
CA LYS A 18 -2.81 7.70 7.37
C LYS A 18 -4.34 7.76 7.37
N ALA A 19 -4.99 7.11 6.41
CA ALA A 19 -6.45 7.03 6.34
C ALA A 19 -7.04 6.32 7.57
N LEU A 20 -6.47 5.17 7.96
CA LEU A 20 -6.87 4.43 9.16
C LEU A 20 -6.70 5.27 10.42
N ARG A 21 -5.56 5.96 10.58
CA ARG A 21 -5.31 6.83 11.73
C ARG A 21 -6.27 8.02 11.81
N ARG A 22 -6.72 8.54 10.66
CA ARG A 22 -7.74 9.62 10.63
C ARG A 22 -9.10 9.12 11.12
N GLN A 23 -9.50 7.91 10.71
CA GLN A 23 -10.79 7.33 11.10
C GLN A 23 -10.79 6.78 12.53
N TYR A 24 -9.66 6.20 12.97
CA TYR A 24 -9.52 5.52 14.26
C TYR A 24 -8.33 6.08 15.06
N PRO A 25 -8.40 7.35 15.52
CA PRO A 25 -7.26 8.03 16.15
C PRO A 25 -6.84 7.43 17.50
N HIS A 26 -7.73 6.66 18.14
CA HIS A 26 -7.46 5.97 19.41
C HIS A 26 -6.59 4.72 19.24
N ILE A 27 -6.46 4.18 18.03
CA ILE A 27 -5.66 2.98 17.76
C ILE A 27 -4.17 3.38 17.70
N LYS A 28 -3.33 2.64 18.43
CA LYS A 28 -1.89 2.85 18.42
C LYS A 28 -1.32 2.67 17.00
N SER A 29 -0.38 3.54 16.64
CA SER A 29 0.29 3.52 15.33
C SER A 29 0.89 2.15 14.99
N SER A 30 1.51 1.48 15.97
CA SER A 30 2.08 0.14 15.83
C SER A 30 1.04 -0.95 15.64
N HIS A 31 -0.16 -0.80 16.21
CA HIS A 31 -1.25 -1.76 15.99
C HIS A 31 -1.78 -1.66 14.56
N LEU A 32 -1.84 -0.44 14.01
CA LEU A 32 -2.18 -0.25 12.60
C LEU A 32 -1.13 -0.87 11.67
N ASP A 33 0.16 -0.77 11.98
CA ASP A 33 1.22 -1.41 11.19
C ASP A 33 1.04 -2.94 11.13
N GLU A 34 0.81 -3.56 12.28
CA GLU A 34 0.57 -5.00 12.40
C GLU A 34 -0.71 -5.43 11.67
N ALA A 35 -1.80 -4.66 11.80
CA ALA A 35 -3.06 -4.97 11.14
C ALA A 35 -2.99 -4.82 9.62
N ILE A 36 -2.26 -3.81 9.13
CA ILE A 36 -1.99 -3.65 7.70
C ILE A 36 -1.20 -4.85 7.17
N ALA A 37 -0.16 -5.28 7.89
CA ALA A 37 0.63 -6.44 7.49
C ALA A 37 -0.23 -7.73 7.43
N ALA A 38 -1.05 -7.97 8.46
CA ALA A 38 -1.98 -9.09 8.51
C ALA A 38 -3.00 -9.07 7.37
N SER A 39 -3.46 -7.88 6.95
CA SER A 39 -4.42 -7.74 5.83
C SER A 39 -3.86 -8.20 4.48
N PHE A 40 -2.53 -8.35 4.36
CA PHE A 40 -1.85 -8.90 3.19
C PHE A 40 -1.30 -10.32 3.43
N GLY A 41 -1.62 -10.93 4.57
CA GLY A 41 -1.18 -12.29 4.93
C GLY A 41 0.21 -12.37 5.56
N PHE A 42 0.82 -11.27 5.98
CA PHE A 42 2.08 -11.33 6.74
C PHE A 42 1.82 -11.55 8.23
N ASN A 43 2.67 -12.35 8.87
CA ASN A 43 2.59 -12.63 10.31
C ASN A 43 2.89 -11.39 11.19
N SER A 44 3.64 -10.42 10.68
CA SER A 44 3.95 -9.18 11.37
C SER A 44 4.38 -8.08 10.40
N TYR A 45 4.38 -6.83 10.87
CA TYR A 45 4.92 -5.72 10.08
C TYR A 45 6.41 -5.90 9.79
N ALA A 46 7.17 -6.43 10.75
CA ALA A 46 8.59 -6.72 10.56
C ALA A 46 8.83 -7.74 9.44
N ALA A 47 7.98 -8.77 9.30
CA ALA A 47 8.04 -9.75 8.22
C ALA A 47 7.67 -9.16 6.85
N MET A 48 6.79 -8.16 6.83
CA MET A 48 6.37 -7.46 5.61
C MET A 48 7.46 -6.53 5.05
N ARG A 49 8.26 -5.91 5.92
CA ARG A 49 9.22 -4.85 5.55
C ARG A 49 10.23 -5.26 4.47
N PRO A 50 10.91 -6.42 4.53
CA PRO A 50 11.87 -6.82 3.49
C PRO A 50 11.22 -6.87 2.11
N THR A 51 10.04 -7.47 2.01
CA THR A 51 9.26 -7.57 0.77
C THR A 51 8.90 -6.17 0.24
N LEU A 52 8.49 -5.26 1.13
CA LEU A 52 8.15 -3.89 0.76
C LEU A 52 9.35 -3.12 0.19
N HIS A 53 10.53 -3.29 0.77
CA HIS A 53 11.75 -2.64 0.31
C HIS A 53 12.29 -3.27 -0.99
N GLN A 54 12.30 -4.60 -1.10
CA GLN A 54 12.84 -5.30 -2.27
C GLN A 54 11.97 -5.12 -3.52
N LEU A 55 10.65 -5.25 -3.39
CA LEU A 55 9.74 -5.18 -4.54
C LEU A 55 9.59 -3.77 -5.08
N SER A 56 9.60 -2.75 -4.20
CA SER A 56 9.40 -1.36 -4.62
C SER A 56 10.41 -0.86 -5.66
N ALA A 57 11.61 -1.46 -5.71
CA ALA A 57 12.68 -1.06 -6.60
C ALA A 57 12.57 -1.68 -8.01
N TYR A 58 11.98 -2.87 -8.15
CA TYR A 58 12.12 -3.67 -9.38
C TYR A 58 10.83 -4.33 -9.89
N ALA A 59 9.81 -4.53 -9.05
CA ALA A 59 8.61 -5.28 -9.42
C ALA A 59 7.31 -4.56 -9.04
N ARG A 60 6.27 -4.76 -9.85
CA ARG A 60 4.92 -4.23 -9.58
C ARG A 60 4.10 -5.34 -8.92
N LEU A 61 4.03 -5.29 -7.60
CA LEU A 61 3.12 -6.16 -6.85
C LEU A 61 1.84 -5.38 -6.55
N VAL A 62 0.69 -5.94 -6.93
CA VAL A 62 -0.64 -5.48 -6.49
C VAL A 62 -1.11 -6.44 -5.41
N VAL A 63 -1.53 -5.89 -4.27
CA VAL A 63 -2.06 -6.65 -3.15
C VAL A 63 -3.53 -6.35 -2.95
N VAL A 64 -4.26 -7.35 -2.50
CA VAL A 64 -5.64 -7.22 -2.05
C VAL A 64 -5.62 -6.95 -0.55
N THR A 65 -6.37 -5.95 -0.09
CA THR A 65 -6.48 -5.61 1.33
C THR A 65 -7.64 -6.38 1.94
N ASP A 66 -7.35 -7.42 2.72
CA ASP A 66 -8.40 -8.16 3.43
C ASP A 66 -8.77 -7.47 4.75
N HIS A 67 -9.93 -6.80 4.72
CA HIS A 67 -10.49 -6.11 5.88
C HIS A 67 -10.85 -7.04 7.05
N LEU A 68 -11.15 -8.32 6.80
CA LEU A 68 -11.48 -9.27 7.86
C LEU A 68 -10.22 -9.70 8.62
N LEU A 69 -9.12 -9.97 7.90
CA LEU A 69 -7.82 -10.23 8.53
C LEU A 69 -7.31 -9.01 9.29
N MET A 70 -7.56 -7.81 8.77
CA MET A 70 -7.24 -6.57 9.47
C MET A 70 -8.01 -6.44 10.79
N LEU A 71 -9.33 -6.71 10.79
CA LEU A 71 -10.16 -6.67 11.99
C LEU A 71 -9.70 -7.70 13.02
N LEU A 72 -9.50 -8.94 12.58
CA LEU A 72 -9.01 -10.02 13.44
C LEU A 72 -7.72 -9.60 14.16
N ARG A 73 -6.75 -9.07 13.40
CA ARG A 73 -5.48 -8.62 13.99
C ARG A 73 -5.65 -7.43 14.93
N LEU A 74 -6.55 -6.50 14.63
CA LEU A 74 -6.84 -5.37 15.52
C LEU A 74 -7.47 -5.83 16.83
N GLU A 75 -8.35 -6.84 16.80
CA GLU A 75 -8.97 -7.44 17.98
C GLU A 75 -7.96 -8.19 18.86
N GLU A 76 -7.06 -8.96 18.26
CA GLU A 76 -5.94 -9.63 18.96
C GLU A 76 -5.06 -8.63 19.72
N LEU A 77 -4.89 -7.42 19.16
CA LEU A 77 -4.13 -6.31 19.76
C LEU A 77 -4.97 -5.46 20.73
N GLY A 78 -6.20 -5.87 21.03
CA GLY A 78 -7.08 -5.24 22.00
C GLY A 78 -7.95 -4.09 21.47
N ASN A 79 -7.94 -3.81 20.16
CA ASN A 79 -8.78 -2.77 19.54
C ASN A 79 -10.10 -3.38 19.06
N ARG A 80 -11.04 -3.56 19.99
CA ARG A 80 -12.38 -4.12 19.73
C ARG A 80 -13.36 -3.04 19.25
N ASN A 81 -14.52 -3.46 18.75
CA ASN A 81 -15.65 -2.60 18.36
C ASN A 81 -15.44 -1.74 17.11
N ILE A 82 -14.58 -2.18 16.17
CA ILE A 82 -14.47 -1.54 14.86
C ILE A 82 -15.58 -2.08 13.95
N PRO A 83 -16.52 -1.25 13.47
CA PRO A 83 -17.60 -1.74 12.62
C PRO A 83 -17.05 -2.23 11.29
N ARG A 84 -17.31 -3.50 10.96
CA ARG A 84 -16.78 -4.15 9.76
C ARG A 84 -17.08 -3.36 8.49
N GLU A 85 -18.30 -2.90 8.33
CA GLU A 85 -18.82 -2.20 7.16
C GLU A 85 -18.24 -0.78 7.07
N ALA A 86 -17.90 -0.17 8.20
CA ALA A 86 -17.19 1.12 8.21
C ALA A 86 -15.74 0.96 7.75
N LEU A 87 -15.05 -0.09 8.22
CA LEU A 87 -13.69 -0.40 7.76
C LEU A 87 -13.68 -0.74 6.27
N HIS A 88 -14.59 -1.61 5.81
CA HIS A 88 -14.66 -1.99 4.40
C HIS A 88 -14.88 -0.76 3.50
N ARG A 89 -15.83 0.11 3.86
CA ARG A 89 -16.08 1.38 3.12
C ARG A 89 -14.89 2.33 3.16
N LEU A 90 -14.20 2.43 4.31
CA LEU A 90 -12.98 3.24 4.40
C LEU A 90 -11.95 2.76 3.39
N LEU A 91 -11.61 1.47 3.41
CA LEU A 91 -10.58 0.89 2.53
C LEU A 91 -10.91 1.05 1.05
N TRP A 92 -12.19 0.97 0.69
CA TRP A 92 -12.65 1.16 -0.70
C TRP A 92 -12.47 2.60 -1.21
N ASN A 93 -12.53 3.58 -0.31
CA ASN A 93 -12.52 5.01 -0.66
C ASN A 93 -11.13 5.65 -0.51
N ILE A 94 -10.08 4.88 -0.25
CA ILE A 94 -8.72 5.43 -0.13
C ILE A 94 -8.18 5.74 -1.52
N GLU A 95 -7.83 6.99 -1.72
CA GLU A 95 -7.03 7.40 -2.87
C GLU A 95 -5.55 7.10 -2.59
N PHE A 96 -4.99 6.21 -3.40
CA PHE A 96 -3.58 5.85 -3.31
C PHE A 96 -2.74 6.79 -4.18
N PRO A 97 -1.59 7.26 -3.68
CA PRO A 97 -0.65 8.04 -4.47
C PRO A 97 0.01 7.12 -5.50
N ASP A 98 -0.67 6.92 -6.64
CA ASP A 98 -0.07 6.31 -7.81
C ASP A 98 0.92 7.30 -8.44
N GLY A 99 2.14 7.26 -7.94
CA GLY A 99 3.26 7.92 -8.58
C GLY A 99 3.48 7.28 -9.95
N ARG A 100 2.93 7.93 -10.99
CA ARG A 100 3.38 8.11 -12.39
C ARG A 100 4.67 7.39 -12.88
N TYR A 101 4.93 6.15 -12.49
CA TYR A 101 6.14 5.40 -12.85
C TYR A 101 6.13 4.97 -14.32
N ASP A 102 4.95 4.75 -14.90
CA ASP A 102 4.81 4.48 -16.34
C ASP A 102 5.29 5.65 -17.20
N SER A 103 5.02 6.88 -16.76
CA SER A 103 5.55 8.09 -17.41
C SER A 103 7.08 8.15 -17.29
N ALA A 104 7.67 7.87 -16.12
CA ALA A 104 9.13 7.92 -15.96
C ALA A 104 9.88 6.83 -16.76
N VAL A 105 9.39 5.58 -16.75
CA VAL A 105 9.97 4.51 -17.57
C VAL A 105 9.73 4.76 -19.05
N GLY A 106 8.53 5.23 -19.41
CA GLY A 106 8.21 5.67 -20.77
C GLY A 106 9.15 6.79 -21.24
N GLU A 107 9.43 7.78 -20.40
CA GLU A 107 10.36 8.87 -20.65
C GLU A 107 11.80 8.37 -20.80
N ILE A 108 12.26 7.43 -19.97
CA ILE A 108 13.59 6.81 -20.11
C ILE A 108 13.68 6.03 -21.43
N ILE A 109 12.66 5.25 -21.78
CA ILE A 109 12.61 4.51 -23.05
C ILE A 109 12.61 5.50 -24.23
N GLN A 110 11.81 6.57 -24.17
CA GLN A 110 11.79 7.60 -25.19
C GLN A 110 13.14 8.32 -25.30
N ALA A 111 13.78 8.66 -24.19
CA ALA A 111 15.10 9.29 -24.17
C ALA A 111 16.17 8.39 -24.80
N ARG A 112 16.13 7.07 -24.54
CA ARG A 112 17.04 6.10 -25.18
C ARG A 112 16.76 5.88 -26.67
N ARG A 113 15.51 6.05 -27.10
CA ARG A 113 15.09 5.91 -28.52
C ARG A 113 15.28 7.19 -29.33
N ARG A 114 15.57 8.33 -28.70
CA ARG A 114 15.91 9.56 -29.42
C ARG A 114 17.23 9.35 -30.15
N PRO A 115 17.27 9.44 -31.50
CA PRO A 115 18.52 9.35 -32.24
C PRO A 115 19.43 10.50 -31.81
N ALA A 116 20.74 10.24 -31.69
CA ALA A 116 21.72 11.30 -31.53
C ALA A 116 21.53 12.28 -32.69
N ALA A 117 21.35 13.56 -32.39
CA ALA A 117 21.17 14.57 -33.42
C ALA A 117 22.34 14.47 -34.41
N ALA A 118 22.04 14.31 -35.69
CA ALA A 118 23.02 14.15 -36.76
C ALA A 118 23.92 15.39 -36.99
N ASN A 119 23.75 16.44 -36.18
CA ASN A 119 24.44 17.73 -36.30
C ASN A 119 25.24 18.05 -35.04
N ALA A 120 25.92 17.05 -34.46
CA ALA A 120 26.94 17.27 -33.44
C ALA A 120 28.34 17.16 -34.09
N GLU A 121 28.64 18.09 -34.99
CA GLU A 121 30.00 18.49 -35.38
C GLU A 121 30.15 19.99 -35.10
#